data_AF-A0A973JZL0-F1
#
_entry.id   AF-A0A973JZL0-F1
#
_cell.length_a   1.000
_cell.length_b   1.000
_cell.length_c   1.000
_cell.angle_alpha   90.00
_cell.angle_beta   90.00
_cell.angle_gamma   90.00
#
_symmetry.space_group_name_H-M   'P 1'
#
loop_
_entity.id
_entity.type
_entity.pdbx_description
1 polymer ?
#
loop_
_entity_poly.entity_id
_entity_poly.type
_entity_poly.pdbx_seq_one_letter_code
_entity_poly.pdbx_strand_id
1 'polypeptide(L)' 'RTVRFPETTVAGEPITTYASNSVGAAAYRQLAREVLARCHAE' A
#
# COMPACT_ATOMS: atom_id res chain seq x y z
N ARG A 1 16.09 7.43 1.37
CA ARG A 1 15.21 6.71 0.43
C ARG A 1 13.79 7.21 0.66
N THR A 2 13.36 8.21 -0.12
CA THR A 2 12.14 9.00 0.12
C THR A 2 10.89 8.15 -0.09
N VAL A 3 9.93 8.29 0.82
CA VAL A 3 8.64 7.58 0.72
C VAL A 3 7.68 8.45 -0.10
N ARG A 4 7.24 7.94 -1.27
CA ARG A 4 6.48 8.68 -2.30
C ARG A 4 4.98 8.82 -1.98
N PHE A 5 4.59 8.80 -0.72
CA PHE A 5 3.17 8.91 -0.34
C PHE A 5 2.47 10.20 -0.82
N PRO A 6 3.12 11.37 -0.81
CA PRO A 6 2.48 12.58 -1.33
C PRO A 6 2.23 12.51 -2.84
N GLU A 7 3.12 11.84 -3.58
CA GLU A 7 3.03 11.71 -5.04
C GLU A 7 1.81 10.89 -5.45
N THR A 8 1.46 9.86 -4.67
CA THR A 8 0.29 9.01 -4.95
C THR A 8 -1.04 9.73 -4.77
N THR A 9 -1.12 10.65 -3.82
CA THR A 9 -2.32 11.47 -3.61
C THR A 9 -2.52 12.45 -4.77
N VAL A 10 -1.43 12.99 -5.32
CA VAL A 10 -1.48 13.89 -6.48
C VAL A 10 -1.78 13.13 -7.78
N ALA A 11 -1.22 11.93 -7.94
CA ALA A 11 -1.43 11.10 -9.13
C ALA A 11 -2.82 10.43 -9.16
N GLY A 12 -3.53 10.37 -8.04
CA GLY A 12 -4.87 9.74 -7.95
C GLY A 12 -4.84 8.21 -8.00
N GLU A 13 -3.66 7.60 -7.91
CA GLU A 13 -3.49 6.16 -7.89
C GLU A 13 -2.72 5.70 -6.65
N PRO A 14 -3.10 4.55 -6.05
CA PRO A 14 -2.50 4.10 -4.80
C PRO A 14 -1.02 3.73 -5.00
N ILE A 15 -0.25 3.80 -3.91
CA ILE A 15 1.19 3.45 -3.90
C ILE A 15 1.47 2.03 -4.40
N THR A 16 0.49 1.13 -4.27
CA THR A 16 0.54 -0.23 -4.78
C THR A 16 0.62 -0.31 -6.30
N THR A 17 0.14 0.72 -7.01
CA THR A 17 0.16 0.84 -8.47
C THR A 17 1.26 1.82 -8.92
N TYR A 18 1.23 3.06 -8.42
CA TYR A 18 2.18 4.13 -8.78
C TYR A 18 3.65 3.75 -8.56
N ALA A 19 3.95 3.10 -7.44
CA ALA A 19 5.30 2.64 -7.10
C ALA A 19 5.25 1.23 -6.50
N SER A 20 4.73 0.30 -7.28
CA SER A 20 4.48 -1.09 -6.89
C SER A 20 5.67 -1.83 -6.28
N ASN A 21 6.90 -1.48 -6.68
CA ASN A 21 8.16 -2.05 -6.19
C ASN A 21 8.80 -1.27 -5.02
N SER A 22 8.09 -0.29 -4.46
CA SER A 22 8.55 0.48 -3.30
C SER A 22 8.37 -0.26 -1.97
N VAL A 23 9.14 0.11 -0.95
CA VAL A 23 8.96 -0.43 0.41
C VAL A 23 7.60 -0.03 1.00
N GLY A 24 7.07 1.15 0.67
CA GLY A 24 5.72 1.55 1.06
C GLY A 24 4.66 0.61 0.48
N ALA A 25 4.76 0.27 -0.81
CA ALA A 25 3.85 -0.70 -1.44
C ALA A 25 3.95 -2.09 -0.82
N ALA A 26 5.17 -2.54 -0.47
CA ALA A 26 5.37 -3.81 0.21
C ALA A 26 4.74 -3.84 1.61
N ALA A 27 4.89 -2.76 2.39
CA ALA A 27 4.30 -2.63 3.72
C ALA A 27 2.77 -2.62 3.67
N TYR A 28 2.16 -1.91 2.72
CA TYR A 28 0.70 -1.94 2.53
C TYR A 28 0.17 -3.33 2.19
N ARG A 29 0.89 -4.10 1.36
CA ARG A 29 0.51 -5.50 1.05
C ARG A 29 0.63 -6.43 2.27
N GLN A 30 1.62 -6.20 3.14
CA GLN A 30 1.73 -6.93 4.42
C GLN A 30 0.52 -6.64 5.30
N LEU A 31 0.22 -5.35 5.52
CA LEU A 31 -0.94 -4.92 6.28
C LEU A 31 -2.25 -5.49 5.73
N ALA A 32 -2.45 -5.46 4.41
CA ALA A 32 -3.66 -6.03 3.80
C ALA A 32 -3.83 -7.53 4.10
N ARG A 33 -2.74 -8.31 4.12
CA ARG A 33 -2.79 -9.73 4.50
C ARG A 33 -3.17 -9.90 5.97
N GLU A 34 -2.63 -9.07 6.86
CA GLU A 34 -2.99 -9.11 8.28
C GLU A 34 -4.45 -8.75 8.51
N VAL A 35 -4.96 -7.73 7.80
CA VAL A 35 -6.37 -7.34 7.85
C VAL A 35 -7.25 -8.48 7.38
N LEU A 36 -6.94 -9.09 6.22
CA LEU A 36 -7.72 -10.24 5.74
C LEU A 36 -7.71 -11.38 6.77
N ALA A 37 -6.55 -11.72 7.33
CA ALA A 37 -6.41 -12.78 8.33
C ALA A 37 -7.16 -12.49 9.64
N ARG A 38 -7.31 -11.22 10.04
CA ARG A 38 -7.97 -10.82 11.30
C ARG A 38 -9.44 -10.48 11.12
N CYS A 39 -9.83 -10.02 9.94
CA CYS A 39 -11.14 -9.49 9.61
C CYS A 39 -11.86 -10.36 8.59
N HIS A 40 -11.56 -11.67 8.51
CA HIS A 40 -12.40 -12.62 7.79
C HIS A 40 -13.85 -12.39 8.23
N ALA A 41 -14.64 -11.80 7.34
CA ALA A 41 -16.03 -11.49 7.59
C ALA A 41 -16.79 -12.81 7.72
N GLU A 42 -17.51 -12.96 8.83
CA GLU A 42 -18.65 -13.87 8.92
C GLU A 42 -19.80 -13.33 8.05
#